data_AF-A0AAN8K1B5-F1
#
_entry.id   AF-A0AAN8K1B5-F1
#
_cell.length_a   1.000
_cell.length_b   1.000
_cell.length_c   1.000
_cell.angle_alpha   90.00
_cell.angle_beta   90.00
_cell.angle_gamma   90.00
#
_symmetry.space_group_name_H-M   'P 1'
#
loop_
_entity.id
_entity.type
_entity.pdbx_description
1 polymer ?
#
loop_
_entity_poly.entity_id
_entity_poly.type
_entity_poly.pdbx_seq_one_letter_code
_entity_poly.pdbx_strand_id
1 'polypeptide(L)'
;MPNLFKSYNTPFLAFENRTVYMELRTKPQPPPAVTSVNEMCQRLLPEKNTAYIQEAQRYMALHPRTVILPESYKEYTSNCSRFVSDRGYIVDKITDEEMDFPIAFTLMVYKHVGQVERLLRAIYRPQNIYCIHMDKKSSNVIYNALKSIVSCLPNVFMASRRVDVIWGQFSVLEPEIICLRDLYEHKVKWRYVINLTGQEYPLKTNYQLVKILQAYKGANDIEGAAKILNRDRTAGRPRPPGGISPCKGSLHFTASRQFIDYVLHNKTAQDFLEWCKLIGTPDETYFTSLNNNKHLKIPGSYIGDREKRDRDFFSRYKIWYSKTLCGSGYFRHSVCIMGVADLPDLTKAPHLFVNKLLYEFEPLTFDCLEQWYMDQVTSEMGGNLNFSTTLYEQSTIVKYRYIPS
;
A
#
# COMPACT_ATOMS: atom_id res chain seq x y z
N MET A 1 -35.56 26.06 22.90
CA MET A 1 -35.15 26.65 24.20
C MET A 1 -34.35 25.61 24.97
N PRO A 2 -33.20 25.96 25.56
CA PRO A 2 -31.94 25.84 24.80
C PRO A 2 -30.79 25.14 25.54
N ASN A 3 -29.71 24.93 24.77
CA ASN A 3 -28.30 24.83 25.16
C ASN A 3 -27.80 23.55 25.85
N LEU A 4 -26.85 22.88 25.18
CA LEU A 4 -25.54 22.50 25.74
C LEU A 4 -24.59 22.07 24.61
N PHE A 5 -24.14 23.04 23.81
CA PHE A 5 -22.84 22.97 23.18
C PHE A 5 -21.80 23.23 24.28
N LYS A 6 -21.03 22.22 24.66
CA LYS A 6 -19.76 22.43 25.37
C LYS A 6 -18.63 22.36 24.36
N SER A 7 -18.17 23.55 23.98
CA SER A 7 -16.85 23.77 23.40
C SER A 7 -15.78 23.27 24.36
N TYR A 8 -14.99 22.28 23.93
CA TYR A 8 -13.67 22.09 24.51
C TYR A 8 -12.69 22.93 23.71
N ASN A 9 -12.55 24.19 24.14
CA ASN A 9 -11.34 24.97 23.93
C ASN A 9 -10.26 24.36 24.81
N THR A 10 -9.31 23.65 24.21
CA THR A 10 -7.98 23.45 24.80
C THR A 10 -6.99 24.31 24.03
N PRO A 11 -6.04 24.98 24.71
CA PRO A 11 -5.27 26.04 24.11
C PRO A 11 -4.29 25.47 23.08
N PHE A 12 -4.29 26.09 21.89
CA PHE A 12 -3.14 26.12 21.00
C PHE A 12 -1.96 26.70 21.80
N LEU A 13 -0.98 25.88 22.16
CA LEU A 13 0.37 26.39 22.38
C LEU A 13 0.92 26.76 21.00
N ALA A 14 0.94 28.05 20.76
CA ALA A 14 1.69 28.66 19.68
C ALA A 14 3.13 28.13 19.72
N PHE A 15 3.58 27.55 18.61
CA PHE A 15 5.00 27.40 18.35
C PHE A 15 5.56 28.81 18.16
N GLU A 16 6.00 29.41 19.26
CA GLU A 16 6.80 30.63 19.22
C GLU A 16 8.15 30.34 18.55
N ASN A 17 8.52 31.27 17.66
CA ASN A 17 9.80 31.37 17.01
C ASN A 17 10.97 31.12 17.97
N ARG A 18 11.69 30.02 17.78
CA ARG A 18 13.10 29.93 18.19
C ARG A 18 13.97 29.85 16.94
N THR A 19 14.47 31.02 16.57
CA THR A 19 15.71 31.19 15.83
C THR A 19 16.81 30.41 16.57
N VAL A 20 17.18 29.24 16.07
CA VAL A 20 18.35 28.51 16.56
C VAL A 20 19.56 29.08 15.84
N TYR A 21 20.33 29.89 16.56
CA TYR A 21 21.66 30.32 16.13
C TYR A 21 22.55 29.08 15.93
N MET A 22 23.15 29.00 14.75
CA MET A 22 24.29 28.14 14.46
C MET A 22 25.49 28.63 15.26
N GLU A 23 26.11 27.73 16.03
CA GLU A 23 27.52 27.69 16.45
C GLU A 23 27.64 26.48 17.40
N LEU A 24 28.55 25.51 17.34
CA LEU A 24 29.89 25.40 16.76
C LEU A 24 30.16 23.94 16.35
N ARG A 25 31.06 23.81 15.38
CA ARG A 25 31.57 22.58 14.75
C ARG A 25 31.92 21.46 15.75
N THR A 26 31.18 20.37 15.71
CA THR A 26 31.75 19.04 15.90
C THR A 26 32.08 18.48 14.53
N LYS A 27 33.28 17.89 14.38
CA LYS A 27 33.67 17.19 13.15
C LYS A 27 32.56 16.18 12.81
N PRO A 28 32.14 16.00 11.54
CA PRO A 28 31.23 14.93 11.19
C PRO A 28 31.88 13.63 11.66
N GLN A 29 31.24 12.95 12.62
CA GLN A 29 31.64 11.59 12.95
C GLN A 29 31.47 10.75 11.68
N PRO A 30 32.41 9.84 11.39
CA PRO A 30 32.23 8.94 10.27
C PRO A 30 30.88 8.22 10.44
N PRO A 31 30.12 8.01 9.35
CA PRO A 31 28.90 7.22 9.43
C PRO A 31 29.23 5.89 10.13
N PRO A 32 28.36 5.39 11.02
CA PRO A 32 28.55 4.09 11.63
C PRO A 32 28.84 3.07 10.54
N ALA A 33 29.81 2.19 10.77
CA ALA A 33 30.12 1.13 9.84
C ALA A 33 28.82 0.39 9.48
N VAL A 34 28.63 0.07 8.20
CA VAL A 34 27.44 -0.64 7.66
C VAL A 34 27.09 -1.90 8.47
N THR A 35 28.07 -2.47 9.17
CA THR A 35 27.91 -3.56 10.15
C THR A 35 26.94 -3.23 11.28
N SER A 36 26.87 -2.00 11.78
CA SER A 36 26.05 -1.66 12.95
C SER A 36 24.54 -1.66 12.68
N VAL A 37 24.10 -1.25 11.48
CA VAL A 37 22.67 -1.24 11.12
C VAL A 37 22.16 -2.67 10.93
N ASN A 38 22.92 -3.50 10.23
CA ASN A 38 22.57 -4.90 10.03
C ASN A 38 22.44 -5.65 11.37
N GLU A 39 23.37 -5.43 12.30
CA GLU A 39 23.33 -6.01 13.65
C GLU A 39 22.13 -5.49 14.48
N MET A 40 21.75 -4.22 14.33
CA MET A 40 20.53 -3.71 14.98
C MET A 40 19.27 -4.37 14.40
N CYS A 41 19.18 -4.49 13.08
CA CYS A 41 18.02 -5.13 12.44
C CYS A 41 17.88 -6.60 12.85
N GLN A 42 18.98 -7.35 12.91
CA GLN A 42 18.98 -8.73 13.39
C GLN A 42 18.46 -8.88 14.83
N ARG A 43 18.66 -7.86 15.68
CA ARG A 43 18.13 -7.83 17.06
C ARG A 43 16.67 -7.36 17.14
N LEU A 44 16.24 -6.47 16.25
CA LEU A 44 14.90 -5.88 16.24
C LEU A 44 13.84 -6.75 15.56
N LEU A 45 14.21 -7.62 14.62
CA LEU A 45 13.27 -8.41 13.82
C LEU A 45 12.64 -9.61 14.56
N PRO A 46 13.34 -10.38 15.42
CA PRO A 46 12.79 -11.63 15.97
C PRO A 46 11.66 -11.44 17.00
N GLU A 47 11.85 -10.52 17.95
CA GLU A 47 10.95 -10.31 19.09
C GLU A 47 11.00 -8.88 19.62
N LYS A 48 9.96 -8.48 20.36
CA LYS A 48 9.88 -7.14 20.96
C LYS A 48 10.78 -7.08 22.19
N ASN A 49 11.84 -6.27 22.12
CA ASN A 49 12.75 -6.04 23.23
C ASN A 49 12.94 -4.54 23.47
N THR A 50 12.53 -4.06 24.65
CA THR A 50 12.57 -2.64 25.01
C THR A 50 13.99 -2.06 24.98
N ALA A 51 15.02 -2.83 25.35
CA ALA A 51 16.39 -2.34 25.35
C ALA A 51 16.89 -2.09 23.91
N TYR A 52 16.63 -3.03 22.99
CA TYR A 52 17.01 -2.87 21.58
C TYR A 52 16.23 -1.75 20.89
N ILE A 53 14.94 -1.59 21.22
CA ILE A 53 14.12 -0.48 20.71
C ILE A 53 14.71 0.86 21.16
N GLN A 54 15.05 1.00 22.44
CA GLN A 54 15.65 2.23 22.97
C GLN A 54 17.04 2.50 22.38
N GLU A 55 17.85 1.46 22.17
CA GLU A 55 19.14 1.56 21.48
C GLU A 55 18.96 2.10 20.05
N ALA A 56 18.03 1.53 19.28
CA ALA A 56 17.73 1.97 17.92
C ALA A 56 17.22 3.42 17.87
N GLN A 57 16.36 3.82 18.81
CA GLN A 57 15.88 5.20 18.92
C GLN A 57 17.01 6.19 19.22
N ARG A 58 17.93 5.84 20.14
CA ARG A 58 19.14 6.65 20.40
C ARG A 58 20.04 6.72 19.19
N TYR A 59 20.23 5.61 18.48
CA TYR A 59 21.03 5.58 17.26
C TYR A 59 20.46 6.54 16.21
N MET A 60 19.16 6.50 15.95
CA MET A 60 18.51 7.38 14.96
C MET A 60 18.57 8.86 15.37
N ALA A 61 18.52 9.17 16.67
CA ALA A 61 18.68 10.52 17.17
C ALA A 61 20.10 11.07 16.94
N LEU A 62 21.12 10.21 17.04
CA LEU A 62 22.53 10.58 16.80
C LEU A 62 22.92 10.55 15.32
N HIS A 63 22.19 9.79 14.49
CA HIS A 63 22.48 9.57 13.08
C HIS A 63 21.25 9.88 12.22
N PRO A 64 20.90 11.16 12.06
CA PRO A 64 19.75 11.54 11.24
C PRO A 64 19.94 11.07 9.79
N ARG A 65 18.89 10.49 9.22
CA ARG A 65 18.92 9.96 7.85
C ARG A 65 19.17 11.08 6.85
N THR A 66 20.12 10.86 5.95
CA THR A 66 20.27 11.70 4.75
C THR A 66 19.20 11.31 3.72
N VAL A 67 18.35 12.27 3.37
CA VAL A 67 17.28 12.08 2.36
C VAL A 67 17.84 12.34 0.97
N ILE A 68 17.50 11.47 0.02
CA ILE A 68 17.80 11.72 -1.40
C ILE A 68 16.88 12.85 -1.89
N LEU A 69 17.48 13.92 -2.40
CA LEU A 69 16.75 15.03 -2.98
C LEU A 69 16.09 14.61 -4.30
N PRO A 70 14.83 14.99 -4.56
CA PRO A 70 14.15 14.67 -5.81
C PRO A 70 14.96 15.04 -7.07
N GLU A 71 15.67 16.16 -7.05
CA GLU A 71 16.47 16.67 -8.16
C GLU A 71 17.61 15.73 -8.55
N SER A 72 18.19 15.02 -7.58
CA SER A 72 19.29 14.07 -7.79
C SER A 72 18.88 12.87 -8.66
N TYR A 73 17.59 12.52 -8.71
CA TYR A 73 17.13 11.40 -9.52
C TYR A 73 17.40 11.57 -11.01
N LYS A 74 17.42 12.81 -11.53
CA LYS A 74 17.73 13.06 -12.95
C LYS A 74 19.14 12.59 -13.30
N GLU A 75 20.10 12.78 -12.38
CA GLU A 75 21.48 12.32 -12.57
C GLU A 75 21.58 10.81 -12.40
N TYR A 76 20.95 10.26 -11.35
CA TYR A 76 20.98 8.82 -11.08
C TYR A 76 20.40 8.00 -12.23
N THR A 77 19.35 8.49 -12.90
CA THR A 77 18.69 7.80 -14.01
C THR A 77 19.27 8.17 -15.38
N SER A 78 20.39 8.92 -15.43
CA SER A 78 21.04 9.27 -16.71
C SER A 78 21.56 8.05 -17.47
N ASN A 79 21.90 6.98 -16.73
CA ASN A 79 22.20 5.66 -17.26
C ASN A 79 21.28 4.64 -16.59
N CYS A 80 20.24 4.21 -17.30
CA CYS A 80 19.23 3.32 -16.74
C CYS A 80 19.76 1.94 -16.34
N SER A 81 20.67 1.35 -17.11
CA SER A 81 21.27 0.05 -16.75
C SER A 81 22.05 0.15 -15.44
N ARG A 82 22.81 1.24 -15.27
CA ARG A 82 23.51 1.53 -14.02
C ARG A 82 22.55 1.84 -12.88
N PHE A 83 21.52 2.66 -13.10
CA PHE A 83 20.49 2.96 -12.10
C PHE A 83 19.83 1.67 -11.59
N VAL A 84 19.34 0.82 -12.49
CA VAL A 84 18.68 -0.44 -12.15
C VAL A 84 19.62 -1.35 -11.33
N SER A 85 20.89 -1.46 -11.74
CA SER A 85 21.90 -2.27 -11.04
C SER A 85 22.31 -1.67 -9.68
N ASP A 86 22.75 -0.41 -9.65
CA ASP A 86 23.24 0.28 -8.44
C ASP A 86 22.14 0.43 -7.38
N ARG A 87 20.88 0.59 -7.80
CA ARG A 87 19.74 0.66 -6.88
C ARG A 87 19.26 -0.71 -6.44
N GLY A 88 19.70 -1.81 -7.06
CA GLY A 88 19.34 -3.17 -6.65
C GLY A 88 17.93 -3.59 -7.04
N TYR A 89 17.46 -3.18 -8.22
CA TYR A 89 16.23 -3.71 -8.81
C TYR A 89 16.42 -5.19 -9.17
N ILE A 90 15.40 -6.01 -8.89
CA ILE A 90 15.43 -7.45 -9.17
C ILE A 90 14.93 -7.69 -10.59
N VAL A 91 15.83 -8.01 -11.52
CA VAL A 91 15.54 -8.15 -12.97
C VAL A 91 15.81 -9.54 -13.53
N ASP A 92 16.64 -10.33 -12.86
CA ASP A 92 17.21 -11.59 -13.32
C ASP A 92 16.79 -12.79 -12.44
N LYS A 93 16.49 -12.53 -11.17
CA LYS A 93 16.17 -13.57 -10.20
C LYS A 93 14.66 -13.79 -10.07
N ILE A 94 14.11 -14.55 -11.01
CA ILE A 94 12.66 -14.76 -11.17
C ILE A 94 12.44 -16.23 -11.52
N THR A 95 11.54 -16.89 -10.79
CA THR A 95 11.16 -18.27 -11.06
C THR A 95 10.19 -18.38 -12.25
N ASP A 96 10.13 -19.53 -12.92
CA ASP A 96 9.15 -19.78 -13.99
C ASP A 96 7.71 -19.58 -13.50
N GLU A 97 7.44 -19.99 -12.26
CA GLU A 97 6.14 -19.79 -11.60
C GLU A 97 5.78 -18.29 -11.48
N GLU A 98 6.76 -17.44 -11.16
CA GLU A 98 6.57 -15.99 -11.16
C GLU A 98 6.40 -15.41 -12.56
N MET A 99 7.10 -15.96 -13.56
CA MET A 99 6.99 -15.53 -14.97
C MET A 99 5.59 -15.79 -15.54
N ASP A 100 4.99 -16.95 -15.20
CA ASP A 100 3.68 -17.38 -15.69
C ASP A 100 2.49 -16.74 -14.95
N PHE A 101 2.77 -16.01 -13.86
CA PHE A 101 1.76 -15.33 -13.05
C PHE A 101 2.02 -13.82 -12.88
N PRO A 102 1.92 -13.01 -13.96
CA PRO A 102 2.15 -11.57 -13.83
C PRO A 102 1.13 -10.88 -12.92
N ILE A 103 1.62 -10.00 -12.04
CA ILE A 103 0.83 -9.19 -11.12
C ILE A 103 0.84 -7.74 -11.60
N ALA A 104 -0.32 -7.09 -11.54
CA ALA A 104 -0.46 -5.66 -11.75
C ALA A 104 -0.45 -4.91 -10.42
N PHE A 105 0.10 -3.71 -10.42
CA PHE A 105 0.08 -2.80 -9.28
C PHE A 105 -0.38 -1.42 -9.70
N THR A 106 -1.24 -0.81 -8.88
CA THR A 106 -1.53 0.62 -8.96
C THR A 106 -0.88 1.31 -7.77
N LEU A 107 -0.23 2.46 -7.99
CA LEU A 107 0.46 3.20 -6.93
C LEU A 107 -0.08 4.63 -6.91
N MET A 108 -0.83 4.97 -5.86
CA MET A 108 -1.35 6.32 -5.62
C MET A 108 -0.36 7.13 -4.78
N VAL A 109 0.25 8.15 -5.38
CA VAL A 109 1.38 8.88 -4.81
C VAL A 109 1.11 10.38 -4.80
N TYR A 110 1.57 11.07 -3.75
CA TYR A 110 1.53 12.54 -3.69
C TYR A 110 2.83 13.18 -3.15
N LYS A 111 3.75 12.40 -2.57
CA LYS A 111 5.01 12.91 -1.96
C LYS A 111 6.07 11.83 -1.76
N HIS A 112 7.26 12.24 -1.31
CA HIS A 112 8.42 11.43 -0.94
C HIS A 112 8.86 10.40 -2.00
N VAL A 113 9.50 10.87 -3.08
CA VAL A 113 9.99 10.02 -4.18
C VAL A 113 10.89 8.89 -3.69
N GLY A 114 11.77 9.15 -2.72
CA GLY A 114 12.65 8.11 -2.16
C GLY A 114 11.89 6.97 -1.47
N GLN A 115 10.75 7.24 -0.84
CA GLN A 115 9.91 6.19 -0.27
C GLN A 115 9.22 5.37 -1.36
N VAL A 116 8.72 6.05 -2.39
CA VAL A 116 8.05 5.43 -3.54
C VAL A 116 9.02 4.54 -4.31
N GLU A 117 10.25 4.98 -4.52
CA GLU A 117 11.29 4.18 -5.17
C GLU A 117 11.62 2.93 -4.36
N ARG A 118 11.75 3.02 -3.03
CA ARG A 118 12.00 1.84 -2.19
C ARG A 118 10.88 0.82 -2.27
N LEU A 119 9.62 1.28 -2.21
CA LEU A 119 8.46 0.42 -2.45
C LEU A 119 8.53 -0.21 -3.84
N LEU A 120 8.73 0.60 -4.87
CA LEU A 120 8.79 0.15 -6.26
C LEU A 120 9.90 -0.88 -6.47
N ARG A 121 11.10 -0.63 -5.94
CA ARG A 121 12.24 -1.55 -5.98
C ARG A 121 11.92 -2.91 -5.36
N ALA A 122 11.28 -2.92 -4.19
CA ALA A 122 10.93 -4.16 -3.51
C ALA A 122 9.96 -5.01 -4.35
N ILE A 123 8.92 -4.37 -4.91
CA ILE A 123 7.88 -5.07 -5.68
C ILE A 123 8.22 -5.30 -7.16
N TYR A 124 9.26 -4.64 -7.68
CA TYR A 124 9.56 -4.65 -9.11
C TYR A 124 9.98 -6.05 -9.59
N ARG A 125 9.35 -6.52 -10.65
CA ARG A 125 9.79 -7.65 -11.48
C ARG A 125 9.45 -7.34 -12.94
N PRO A 126 10.25 -7.78 -13.93
CA PRO A 126 10.08 -7.43 -15.34
C PRO A 126 8.81 -7.99 -16.01
N GLN A 127 8.26 -9.11 -15.52
CA GLN A 127 7.00 -9.67 -16.04
C GLN A 127 5.75 -8.97 -15.50
N ASN A 128 5.84 -8.37 -14.31
CA ASN A 128 4.74 -7.64 -13.68
C ASN A 128 4.44 -6.33 -14.41
N ILE A 129 3.45 -5.56 -13.95
CA ILE A 129 3.12 -4.28 -14.55
C ILE A 129 2.66 -3.26 -13.52
N TYR A 130 3.06 -2.00 -13.68
CA TYR A 130 2.88 -0.96 -12.67
C TYR A 130 2.33 0.32 -13.27
N CYS A 131 1.19 0.78 -12.78
CA CYS A 131 0.66 2.11 -13.07
C CYS A 131 0.87 3.01 -11.86
N ILE A 132 1.54 4.14 -12.04
CA ILE A 132 1.78 5.11 -10.97
C ILE A 132 1.02 6.39 -11.24
N HIS A 133 0.11 6.74 -10.35
CA HIS A 133 -0.54 8.05 -10.35
C HIS A 133 0.18 8.98 -9.36
N MET A 134 0.58 10.15 -9.84
CA MET A 134 1.06 11.25 -9.00
C MET A 134 0.00 12.35 -8.99
N ASP A 135 -0.49 12.69 -7.79
CA ASP A 135 -1.45 13.77 -7.55
C ASP A 135 -1.06 15.03 -8.34
N LYS A 136 -2.05 15.66 -8.99
CA LYS A 136 -1.85 16.90 -9.75
C LYS A 136 -1.25 18.03 -8.89
N LYS A 137 -1.53 18.03 -7.59
CA LYS A 137 -0.99 19.02 -6.63
C LYS A 137 0.48 18.85 -6.29
N SER A 138 1.05 17.67 -6.53
CA SER A 138 2.47 17.44 -6.27
C SER A 138 3.33 18.33 -7.17
N SER A 139 4.41 18.86 -6.61
CA SER A 139 5.31 19.77 -7.32
C SER A 139 5.90 19.12 -8.57
N ASN A 140 6.20 19.95 -9.58
CA ASN A 140 6.85 19.49 -10.81
C ASN A 140 8.20 18.83 -10.54
N VAL A 141 8.90 19.26 -9.49
CA VAL A 141 10.17 18.66 -9.04
C VAL A 141 9.97 17.18 -8.66
N ILE A 142 8.99 16.88 -7.79
CA ILE A 142 8.68 15.51 -7.36
C ILE A 142 8.13 14.68 -8.52
N TYR A 143 7.26 15.27 -9.34
CA TYR A 143 6.70 14.59 -10.52
C TYR A 143 7.80 14.20 -11.53
N ASN A 144 8.71 15.13 -11.85
CA ASN A 144 9.80 14.87 -12.79
C ASN A 144 10.80 13.85 -12.24
N ALA A 145 11.12 13.91 -10.95
CA ALA A 145 11.97 12.92 -10.29
C ALA A 145 11.40 11.50 -10.41
N LEU A 146 10.10 11.34 -10.12
CA LEU A 146 9.44 10.04 -10.30
C LEU A 146 9.39 9.61 -11.76
N LYS A 147 9.10 10.54 -12.68
CA LYS A 147 9.09 10.26 -14.13
C LYS A 147 10.45 9.78 -14.62
N SER A 148 11.55 10.35 -14.10
CA SER A 148 12.92 9.91 -14.39
C SER A 148 13.14 8.44 -13.97
N ILE A 149 12.71 8.06 -12.76
CA ILE A 149 12.79 6.66 -12.29
C ILE A 149 11.99 5.73 -13.22
N VAL A 150 10.73 6.10 -13.49
CA VAL A 150 9.82 5.33 -14.34
C VAL A 150 10.39 5.12 -15.74
N SER A 151 11.10 6.11 -16.29
CA SER A 151 11.71 6.00 -17.63
C SER A 151 12.78 4.90 -17.75
N CYS A 152 13.34 4.44 -16.63
CA CYS A 152 14.32 3.36 -16.60
C CYS A 152 13.72 1.96 -16.42
N LEU A 153 12.40 1.85 -16.27
CA LEU A 153 11.72 0.59 -15.97
C LEU A 153 10.65 0.31 -17.04
N PRO A 154 10.87 -0.66 -17.95
CA PRO A 154 10.08 -0.79 -19.19
C PRO A 154 8.61 -1.17 -19.02
N ASN A 155 8.25 -1.73 -17.86
CA ASN A 155 6.92 -2.20 -17.49
C ASN A 155 6.28 -1.36 -16.37
N VAL A 156 6.85 -0.19 -16.08
CA VAL A 156 6.30 0.82 -15.19
C VAL A 156 5.91 2.03 -16.03
N PHE A 157 4.73 2.61 -15.78
CA PHE A 157 4.30 3.81 -16.48
C PHE A 157 3.55 4.77 -15.55
N MET A 158 3.59 6.05 -15.91
CA MET A 158 2.77 7.06 -15.27
C MET A 158 1.34 6.96 -15.81
N ALA A 159 0.34 7.07 -14.93
CA ALA A 159 -1.07 7.07 -15.31
C ALA A 159 -1.36 8.06 -16.45
N SER A 160 -2.22 7.67 -17.38
CA SER A 160 -2.58 8.45 -18.57
C SER A 160 -3.15 9.83 -18.23
N ARG A 161 -3.75 9.97 -17.04
CA ARG A 161 -4.29 11.24 -16.55
C ARG A 161 -3.99 11.45 -15.06
N ARG A 162 -3.53 12.67 -14.72
CA ARG A 162 -3.37 13.14 -13.34
C ARG A 162 -4.66 13.78 -12.85
N VAL A 163 -4.97 13.56 -11.58
CA VAL A 163 -6.18 14.06 -10.90
C VAL A 163 -5.72 14.89 -9.70
N ASP A 164 -6.42 15.99 -9.43
CA ASP A 164 -6.28 16.73 -8.17
C ASP A 164 -7.09 16.00 -7.10
N VAL A 165 -6.40 15.30 -6.19
CA VAL A 165 -7.06 14.37 -5.27
C VAL A 165 -7.54 15.11 -4.01
N ILE A 166 -8.84 15.31 -3.88
CA ILE A 166 -9.47 15.88 -2.68
C ILE A 166 -9.94 14.75 -1.77
N TRP A 167 -9.44 14.74 -0.52
CA TRP A 167 -9.78 13.70 0.46
C TRP A 167 -11.29 13.64 0.72
N GLY A 168 -11.82 12.42 0.82
CA GLY A 168 -13.24 12.17 1.08
C GLY A 168 -14.16 12.40 -0.12
N GLN A 169 -13.64 12.76 -1.30
CA GLN A 169 -14.41 12.94 -2.53
C GLN A 169 -14.10 11.85 -3.57
N PHE A 170 -14.87 11.83 -4.67
CA PHE A 170 -14.66 10.90 -5.78
C PHE A 170 -13.26 10.94 -6.40
N SER A 171 -12.59 12.09 -6.32
CA SER A 171 -11.21 12.27 -6.78
C SER A 171 -10.19 11.33 -6.10
N VAL A 172 -10.52 10.68 -4.98
CA VAL A 172 -9.69 9.62 -4.39
C VAL A 172 -9.79 8.31 -5.19
N LEU A 173 -10.98 7.98 -5.68
CA LEU A 173 -11.27 6.77 -6.45
C LEU A 173 -10.89 6.91 -7.93
N GLU A 174 -11.02 8.12 -8.49
CA GLU A 174 -10.79 8.37 -9.92
C GLU A 174 -9.39 7.96 -10.43
N PRO A 175 -8.27 8.26 -9.74
CA PRO A 175 -6.93 7.76 -10.08
C PRO A 175 -6.84 6.24 -10.20
N GLU A 176 -7.51 5.52 -9.30
CA GLU A 176 -7.53 4.06 -9.28
C GLU A 176 -8.20 3.55 -10.57
N ILE A 177 -9.37 4.08 -10.93
CA ILE A 177 -10.09 3.70 -12.15
C ILE A 177 -9.27 4.00 -13.42
N ILE A 178 -8.55 5.13 -13.45
CA ILE A 178 -7.64 5.47 -14.57
C ILE A 178 -6.55 4.42 -14.68
N CYS A 179 -5.84 4.13 -13.59
CA CYS A 179 -4.76 3.16 -13.61
C CYS A 179 -5.25 1.74 -13.97
N LEU A 180 -6.40 1.32 -13.45
CA LEU A 180 -6.98 0.03 -13.78
C LEU A 180 -7.28 -0.09 -15.29
N ARG A 181 -7.74 0.99 -15.93
CA ARG A 181 -7.95 1.01 -17.39
C ARG A 181 -6.64 0.92 -18.15
N ASP A 182 -5.66 1.75 -17.82
CA ASP A 182 -4.34 1.74 -18.47
C ASP A 182 -3.66 0.36 -18.34
N LEU A 183 -3.77 -0.27 -17.16
CA LEU A 183 -3.26 -1.62 -16.92
C LEU A 183 -4.01 -2.69 -17.71
N TYR A 184 -5.34 -2.56 -17.84
CA TYR A 184 -6.16 -3.55 -18.52
C TYR A 184 -5.91 -3.57 -20.03
N GLU A 185 -5.71 -2.39 -20.62
CA GLU A 185 -5.42 -2.16 -22.04
C GLU A 185 -3.97 -2.55 -22.42
N HIS A 186 -3.07 -2.65 -21.44
CA HIS A 186 -1.69 -3.06 -21.70
C HIS A 186 -1.58 -4.50 -22.25
N LYS A 187 -0.47 -4.75 -22.97
CA LYS A 187 -0.17 -6.06 -23.59
C LYS A 187 0.02 -7.19 -22.58
N VAL A 188 0.55 -6.87 -21.39
CA VAL A 188 0.78 -7.85 -20.32
C VAL A 188 -0.56 -8.32 -19.76
N LYS A 189 -0.83 -9.62 -19.89
CA LYS A 189 -2.06 -10.24 -19.37
C LYS A 189 -1.85 -10.70 -17.93
N TRP A 190 -1.90 -9.74 -17.02
CA TRP A 190 -1.79 -9.97 -15.58
C TRP A 190 -2.96 -10.77 -15.01
N ARG A 191 -2.77 -11.38 -13.84
CA ARG A 191 -3.75 -12.27 -13.19
C ARG A 191 -4.55 -11.54 -12.11
N TYR A 192 -3.85 -10.74 -11.32
CA TYR A 192 -4.40 -9.97 -10.21
C TYR A 192 -3.82 -8.56 -10.21
N VAL A 193 -4.59 -7.61 -9.67
CA VAL A 193 -4.11 -6.28 -9.33
C VAL A 193 -4.08 -6.12 -7.81
N ILE A 194 -3.01 -5.51 -7.29
CA ILE A 194 -2.91 -5.06 -5.90
C ILE A 194 -2.77 -3.55 -5.92
N ASN A 195 -3.73 -2.84 -5.34
CA ASN A 195 -3.60 -1.39 -5.25
C ASN A 195 -2.71 -1.00 -4.06
N LEU A 196 -1.97 0.09 -4.22
CA LEU A 196 -1.00 0.58 -3.25
C LEU A 196 -1.09 2.11 -3.12
N THR A 197 -0.63 2.62 -1.98
CA THR A 197 -0.30 4.03 -1.80
C THR A 197 1.21 4.21 -1.58
N GLY A 198 1.74 5.42 -1.76
CA GLY A 198 3.17 5.71 -1.55
C GLY A 198 3.69 5.54 -0.11
N GLN A 199 2.86 5.09 0.83
CA GLN A 199 3.19 4.97 2.27
C GLN A 199 3.15 3.52 2.79
N GLU A 200 3.42 2.58 1.90
CA GLU A 200 3.28 1.14 2.13
C GLU A 200 4.60 0.41 1.86
N TYR A 201 4.68 -0.83 2.32
CA TYR A 201 5.81 -1.71 2.05
C TYR A 201 5.35 -3.18 2.02
N PRO A 202 5.91 -4.04 1.16
CA PRO A 202 5.53 -5.45 1.10
C PRO A 202 5.95 -6.20 2.37
N LEU A 203 5.09 -7.13 2.79
CA LEU A 203 5.36 -8.13 3.84
C LEU A 203 5.43 -9.55 3.24
N LYS A 204 5.38 -9.67 1.92
CA LYS A 204 5.53 -10.90 1.15
C LYS A 204 6.38 -10.64 -0.07
N THR A 205 7.32 -11.54 -0.37
CA THR A 205 8.13 -11.47 -1.60
C THR A 205 7.25 -11.64 -2.83
N ASN A 206 7.75 -11.31 -4.04
CA ASN A 206 6.97 -11.53 -5.25
C ASN A 206 6.61 -13.01 -5.45
N TYR A 207 7.54 -13.93 -5.17
CA TYR A 207 7.28 -15.37 -5.17
C TYR A 207 6.13 -15.72 -4.23
N GLN A 208 6.19 -15.26 -2.97
CA GLN A 208 5.10 -15.49 -2.01
C GLN A 208 3.77 -14.88 -2.47
N LEU A 209 3.77 -13.67 -3.03
CA LEU A 209 2.57 -13.06 -3.61
C LEU A 209 1.97 -13.97 -4.69
N VAL A 210 2.79 -14.49 -5.61
CA VAL A 210 2.32 -15.43 -6.65
C VAL A 210 1.66 -16.66 -6.03
N LYS A 211 2.31 -17.32 -5.05
CA LYS A 211 1.75 -18.49 -4.35
C LYS A 211 0.41 -18.17 -3.69
N ILE A 212 0.33 -17.04 -2.98
CA ILE A 212 -0.89 -16.60 -2.29
C ILE A 212 -2.03 -16.33 -3.29
N LEU A 213 -1.73 -15.64 -4.39
CA LEU A 213 -2.74 -15.25 -5.38
C LEU A 213 -3.24 -16.45 -6.19
N GLN A 214 -2.38 -17.45 -6.44
CA GLN A 214 -2.81 -18.75 -6.97
C GLN A 214 -3.74 -19.46 -5.97
N ALA A 215 -3.39 -19.45 -4.68
CA ALA A 215 -4.19 -20.00 -3.59
C ALA A 215 -5.57 -19.31 -3.43
N TYR A 216 -5.71 -18.07 -3.89
CA TYR A 216 -7.02 -17.39 -3.95
C TYR A 216 -8.00 -18.04 -4.94
N LYS A 217 -7.53 -18.82 -5.92
CA LYS A 217 -8.37 -19.56 -6.88
C LYS A 217 -9.44 -18.68 -7.55
N GLY A 218 -9.08 -17.43 -7.87
CA GLY A 218 -9.98 -16.45 -8.48
C GLY A 218 -10.77 -15.57 -7.50
N ALA A 219 -10.67 -15.78 -6.18
CA ALA A 219 -11.30 -14.92 -5.17
C ALA A 219 -10.71 -13.52 -5.18
N ASN A 220 -11.53 -12.52 -4.82
CA ASN A 220 -11.07 -11.16 -4.57
C ASN A 220 -10.96 -10.92 -3.06
N ASP A 221 -9.84 -10.35 -2.65
CA ASP A 221 -9.61 -9.91 -1.27
C ASP A 221 -10.00 -8.44 -1.13
N ILE A 222 -11.31 -8.24 -0.98
CA ILE A 222 -11.95 -6.94 -0.74
C ILE A 222 -12.82 -7.07 0.51
N GLU A 223 -12.37 -6.47 1.61
CA GLU A 223 -13.12 -6.46 2.86
C GLU A 223 -14.30 -5.47 2.83
N GLY A 224 -15.24 -5.70 3.74
CA GLY A 224 -16.32 -4.77 4.03
C GLY A 224 -17.69 -5.43 4.15
N ALA A 225 -18.63 -4.65 4.67
CA ALA A 225 -19.98 -5.11 4.98
C ALA A 225 -21.00 -3.97 4.83
N ALA A 226 -22.26 -4.34 4.67
CA ALA A 226 -23.38 -3.40 4.62
C ALA A 226 -23.68 -2.79 6.00
N LYS A 227 -23.59 -3.59 7.07
CA LYS A 227 -23.85 -3.17 8.45
C LYS A 227 -22.98 -1.99 8.92
N ILE A 228 -21.76 -1.87 8.39
CA ILE A 228 -20.82 -0.80 8.77
C ILE A 228 -20.89 0.41 7.83
N LEU A 229 -21.82 0.43 6.87
CA LEU A 229 -22.03 1.56 5.99
C LEU A 229 -22.40 2.81 6.80
N ASN A 230 -21.66 3.89 6.59
CA ASN A 230 -22.02 5.20 7.13
C ASN A 230 -23.22 5.72 6.33
N ARG A 231 -24.45 5.50 6.84
CA ARG A 231 -25.70 5.83 6.12
C ARG A 231 -25.81 7.29 5.71
N ASP A 232 -25.19 8.19 6.47
CA ASP A 232 -25.13 9.63 6.16
C ASP A 232 -24.44 9.91 4.81
N ARG A 233 -23.47 9.08 4.40
CA ARG A 233 -22.80 9.23 3.09
C ARG A 233 -23.77 9.04 1.92
N THR A 234 -24.84 8.27 2.13
CA THR A 234 -25.84 7.89 1.10
C THR A 234 -27.20 8.53 1.32
N ALA A 235 -27.41 9.24 2.44
CA ALA A 235 -28.68 9.84 2.80
C ALA A 235 -29.12 10.88 1.76
N GLY A 236 -30.40 10.86 1.39
CA GLY A 236 -30.97 11.78 0.40
C GLY A 236 -30.49 11.57 -1.04
N ARG A 237 -29.73 10.50 -1.33
CA ARG A 237 -29.29 10.16 -2.68
C ARG A 237 -30.30 9.24 -3.38
N PRO A 238 -30.37 9.26 -4.74
CA PRO A 238 -31.17 8.30 -5.50
C PRO A 238 -30.79 6.86 -5.17
N ARG A 239 -31.70 5.91 -5.42
CA ARG A 239 -31.38 4.48 -5.29
C ARG A 239 -30.22 4.10 -6.22
N PRO A 240 -29.24 3.31 -5.77
CA PRO A 240 -28.16 2.87 -6.64
C PRO A 240 -28.68 2.01 -7.81
N PRO A 241 -28.04 2.11 -8.98
CA PRO A 241 -28.40 1.30 -10.15
C PRO A 241 -28.17 -0.20 -9.91
N GLY A 242 -28.81 -1.04 -10.73
CA GLY A 242 -28.60 -2.49 -10.72
C GLY A 242 -29.02 -3.20 -9.43
N GLY A 243 -29.88 -2.59 -8.62
CA GLY A 243 -30.28 -3.14 -7.33
C GLY A 243 -29.13 -3.28 -6.34
N ILE A 244 -28.06 -2.49 -6.52
CA ILE A 244 -26.90 -2.51 -5.62
C ILE A 244 -27.30 -1.92 -4.28
N SER A 245 -27.06 -2.69 -3.22
CA SER A 245 -27.13 -2.17 -1.86
C SER A 245 -25.71 -1.83 -1.42
N PRO A 246 -25.39 -0.56 -1.09
CA PRO A 246 -24.02 -0.14 -0.80
C PRO A 246 -23.45 -0.84 0.43
N CYS A 247 -22.15 -1.10 0.39
CA CYS A 247 -21.35 -1.65 1.49
C CYS A 247 -20.16 -0.74 1.75
N LYS A 248 -19.64 -0.73 2.99
CA LYS A 248 -18.41 -0.01 3.32
C LYS A 248 -17.28 -1.01 3.60
N GLY A 249 -16.08 -0.69 3.12
CA GLY A 249 -14.85 -1.46 3.31
C GLY A 249 -13.62 -0.57 3.37
N SER A 250 -12.47 -1.14 3.02
CA SER A 250 -11.19 -0.45 2.92
C SER A 250 -10.95 0.05 1.50
N LEU A 251 -10.20 1.15 1.36
CA LEU A 251 -9.66 1.61 0.08
C LEU A 251 -8.74 0.57 -0.58
N HIS A 252 -8.11 -0.31 0.20
CA HIS A 252 -7.09 -1.24 -0.31
C HIS A 252 -7.74 -2.59 -0.62
N PHE A 253 -7.35 -3.17 -1.75
CA PHE A 253 -7.87 -4.42 -2.26
C PHE A 253 -6.83 -5.19 -3.07
N THR A 254 -7.10 -6.49 -3.20
CA THR A 254 -6.49 -7.35 -4.20
C THR A 254 -7.59 -8.02 -5.01
N ALA A 255 -7.58 -7.81 -6.33
CA ALA A 255 -8.69 -8.25 -7.19
C ALA A 255 -8.20 -8.98 -8.44
N SER A 256 -8.93 -9.99 -8.86
CA SER A 256 -8.65 -10.74 -10.08
C SER A 256 -8.87 -9.88 -11.33
N ARG A 257 -8.17 -10.19 -12.42
CA ARG A 257 -8.38 -9.50 -13.71
C ARG A 257 -9.82 -9.62 -14.21
N GLN A 258 -10.51 -10.71 -13.93
CA GLN A 258 -11.91 -10.91 -14.31
C GLN A 258 -12.86 -9.98 -13.52
N PHE A 259 -12.59 -9.74 -12.23
CA PHE A 259 -13.33 -8.74 -11.48
C PHE A 259 -13.11 -7.33 -12.05
N ILE A 260 -11.87 -6.99 -12.40
CA ILE A 260 -11.55 -5.70 -13.02
C ILE A 260 -12.17 -5.54 -14.41
N ASP A 261 -12.28 -6.62 -15.19
CA ASP A 261 -13.02 -6.60 -16.45
C ASP A 261 -14.47 -6.14 -16.26
N TYR A 262 -15.16 -6.70 -15.26
CA TYR A 262 -16.51 -6.26 -14.90
C TYR A 262 -16.54 -4.79 -14.48
N VAL A 263 -15.60 -4.36 -13.63
CA VAL A 263 -15.50 -2.95 -13.19
C VAL A 263 -15.40 -1.99 -14.37
N LEU A 264 -14.62 -2.34 -15.40
CA LEU A 264 -14.34 -1.44 -16.52
C LEU A 264 -15.40 -1.50 -17.62
N HIS A 265 -15.96 -2.68 -17.90
CA HIS A 265 -16.78 -2.91 -19.10
C HIS A 265 -18.26 -3.17 -18.80
N ASN A 266 -18.64 -3.51 -17.57
CA ASN A 266 -20.04 -3.77 -17.26
C ASN A 266 -20.83 -2.47 -17.07
N LYS A 267 -21.99 -2.36 -17.75
CA LYS A 267 -22.86 -1.18 -17.68
C LYS A 267 -23.33 -0.88 -16.24
N THR A 268 -23.69 -1.90 -15.46
CA THR A 268 -24.08 -1.73 -14.05
C THR A 268 -22.93 -1.16 -13.21
N ALA A 269 -21.70 -1.63 -13.42
CA ALA A 269 -20.53 -1.12 -12.71
C ALA A 269 -20.21 0.34 -13.07
N GLN A 270 -20.37 0.70 -14.34
CA GLN A 270 -20.17 2.07 -14.83
C GLN A 270 -21.26 3.01 -14.29
N ASP A 271 -22.52 2.60 -14.33
CA ASP A 271 -23.64 3.37 -13.77
C ASP A 271 -23.49 3.56 -12.26
N PHE A 272 -23.02 2.52 -11.56
CA PHE A 272 -22.75 2.60 -10.13
C PHE A 272 -21.56 3.51 -9.82
N LEU A 273 -20.54 3.55 -10.69
CA LEU A 273 -19.41 4.48 -10.54
C LEU A 273 -19.87 5.94 -10.66
N GLU A 274 -20.75 6.23 -11.63
CA GLU A 274 -21.37 7.55 -11.77
C GLU A 274 -22.22 7.90 -10.55
N TRP A 275 -23.00 6.95 -10.04
CA TRP A 275 -23.73 7.13 -8.78
C TRP A 275 -22.79 7.42 -7.60
N CYS A 276 -21.63 6.77 -7.54
CA CYS A 276 -20.63 6.99 -6.49
C CYS A 276 -20.04 8.42 -6.49
N LYS A 277 -20.15 9.19 -7.58
CA LYS A 277 -19.78 10.62 -7.59
C LYS A 277 -20.67 11.47 -6.70
N LEU A 278 -21.86 10.99 -6.34
CA LEU A 278 -22.83 11.70 -5.51
C LEU A 278 -22.58 11.53 -3.99
N ILE A 279 -21.70 10.62 -3.59
CA ILE A 279 -21.48 10.27 -2.16
C ILE A 279 -20.10 10.70 -1.67
N GLY A 280 -19.97 10.81 -0.34
CA GLY A 280 -18.69 10.98 0.31
C GLY A 280 -17.93 9.66 0.43
N THR A 281 -16.60 9.71 0.30
CA THR A 281 -15.66 8.58 0.45
C THR A 281 -16.05 7.35 -0.39
N PRO A 282 -16.28 7.51 -1.71
CA PRO A 282 -16.69 6.39 -2.57
C PRO A 282 -15.61 5.32 -2.75
N ASP A 283 -14.34 5.64 -2.50
CA ASP A 283 -13.21 4.73 -2.47
C ASP A 283 -13.39 3.59 -1.43
N GLU A 284 -14.06 3.86 -0.31
CA GLU A 284 -14.43 2.85 0.69
C GLU A 284 -15.77 2.16 0.39
N THR A 285 -16.41 2.43 -0.76
CA THR A 285 -17.77 1.94 -1.08
C THR A 285 -17.85 1.21 -2.41
N TYR A 286 -17.21 1.71 -3.46
CA TYR A 286 -17.41 1.25 -4.83
C TYR A 286 -17.04 -0.23 -5.02
N PHE A 287 -15.75 -0.56 -4.87
CA PHE A 287 -15.25 -1.94 -5.02
C PHE A 287 -15.89 -2.89 -4.00
N THR A 288 -16.04 -2.45 -2.75
CA THR A 288 -16.70 -3.24 -1.71
C THR A 288 -18.13 -3.58 -2.09
N SER A 289 -18.91 -2.62 -2.60
CA SER A 289 -20.30 -2.89 -2.98
C SER A 289 -20.37 -3.87 -4.15
N LEU A 290 -19.53 -3.70 -5.18
CA LEU A 290 -19.46 -4.66 -6.29
C LEU A 290 -19.10 -6.06 -5.78
N ASN A 291 -18.13 -6.17 -4.87
CA ASN A 291 -17.68 -7.45 -4.33
C ASN A 291 -18.70 -8.15 -3.39
N ASN A 292 -19.68 -7.44 -2.84
CA ASN A 292 -20.58 -7.96 -1.78
C ASN A 292 -22.05 -8.06 -2.19
N ASN A 293 -22.38 -7.76 -3.44
CA ASN A 293 -23.74 -7.88 -3.97
C ASN A 293 -23.85 -9.15 -4.82
N LYS A 294 -24.17 -10.28 -4.18
CA LYS A 294 -24.18 -11.63 -4.79
C LYS A 294 -25.02 -11.76 -6.08
N HIS A 295 -26.06 -10.96 -6.23
CA HIS A 295 -26.92 -10.99 -7.43
C HIS A 295 -26.21 -10.48 -8.68
N LEU A 296 -25.12 -9.72 -8.54
CA LEU A 296 -24.31 -9.24 -9.65
C LEU A 296 -23.48 -10.34 -10.31
N LYS A 297 -23.27 -11.47 -9.62
CA LYS A 297 -22.54 -12.65 -10.13
C LYS A 297 -21.18 -12.28 -10.74
N ILE A 298 -20.43 -11.39 -10.07
CA ILE A 298 -19.11 -10.95 -10.55
C ILE A 298 -18.07 -12.04 -10.22
N PRO A 299 -17.20 -12.44 -11.15
CA PRO A 299 -16.15 -13.44 -10.89
C PRO A 299 -15.34 -13.10 -9.64
N GLY A 300 -15.20 -14.09 -8.75
CA GLY A 300 -14.44 -13.97 -7.51
C GLY A 300 -15.11 -13.18 -6.39
N SER A 301 -16.31 -12.62 -6.63
CA SER A 301 -17.01 -11.82 -5.61
C SER A 301 -17.46 -12.65 -4.41
N TYR A 302 -17.59 -12.02 -3.26
CA TYR A 302 -17.98 -12.71 -2.04
C TYR A 302 -19.49 -12.97 -1.99
N ILE A 303 -19.87 -14.22 -1.76
CA ILE A 303 -21.27 -14.70 -1.70
C ILE A 303 -21.74 -15.07 -0.28
N GLY A 304 -20.87 -14.91 0.72
CA GLY A 304 -21.25 -15.09 2.12
C GLY A 304 -22.14 -13.97 2.65
N ASP A 305 -22.32 -13.91 3.97
CA ASP A 305 -23.17 -12.90 4.61
C ASP A 305 -22.56 -11.49 4.50
N ARG A 306 -23.26 -10.59 3.81
CA ARG A 306 -22.88 -9.19 3.59
C ARG A 306 -23.03 -8.30 4.83
N GLU A 307 -23.73 -8.76 5.87
CA GLU A 307 -23.96 -8.00 7.09
C GLU A 307 -22.87 -8.22 8.14
N LYS A 308 -22.01 -9.23 7.94
CA LYS A 308 -20.92 -9.54 8.86
C LYS A 308 -19.58 -8.96 8.41
N ARG A 309 -18.76 -8.57 9.39
CA ARG A 309 -17.41 -8.01 9.21
C ARG A 309 -16.30 -9.06 9.43
N ASP A 310 -16.65 -10.28 9.80
CA ASP A 310 -15.74 -11.36 10.22
C ASP A 310 -15.03 -12.08 9.06
N ARG A 311 -14.78 -11.36 7.96
CA ARG A 311 -14.07 -11.88 6.79
C ARG A 311 -12.57 -11.74 6.96
N ASP A 312 -11.84 -12.73 6.46
CA ASP A 312 -10.38 -12.65 6.32
C ASP A 312 -9.99 -11.57 5.31
N PHE A 313 -9.05 -10.73 5.69
CA PHE A 313 -8.52 -9.68 4.83
C PHE A 313 -7.00 -9.70 4.93
N PHE A 314 -6.33 -10.01 3.82
CA PHE A 314 -4.87 -10.15 3.80
C PHE A 314 -4.19 -8.99 3.07
N SER A 315 -4.93 -8.22 2.28
CA SER A 315 -4.34 -7.22 1.41
C SER A 315 -3.53 -6.22 2.22
N ARG A 316 -4.05 -5.74 3.37
CA ARG A 316 -3.29 -4.77 4.16
C ARG A 316 -3.31 -4.94 5.67
N TYR A 317 -2.12 -5.04 6.26
CA TYR A 317 -1.90 -4.92 7.69
C TYR A 317 -2.05 -3.45 8.11
N LYS A 318 -3.00 -3.19 9.00
CA LYS A 318 -3.28 -1.87 9.57
C LYS A 318 -3.68 -1.98 11.03
N ILE A 319 -3.18 -1.07 11.85
CA ILE A 319 -3.62 -0.92 13.23
C ILE A 319 -4.39 0.41 13.35
N TRP A 320 -5.64 0.31 13.77
CA TRP A 320 -6.53 1.45 13.98
C TRP A 320 -6.78 1.65 15.47
N TYR A 321 -6.64 2.90 15.95
CA TYR A 321 -6.97 3.37 17.32
C TYR A 321 -6.25 2.68 18.50
N SER A 322 -5.68 1.49 18.31
CA SER A 322 -5.20 0.64 19.40
C SER A 322 -3.79 0.99 19.82
N LYS A 323 -3.69 1.74 20.93
CA LYS A 323 -2.41 2.10 21.57
C LYS A 323 -1.62 0.89 22.07
N THR A 324 -2.30 -0.22 22.39
CA THR A 324 -1.65 -1.44 22.86
C THR A 324 -1.03 -2.24 21.72
N LEU A 325 -1.61 -2.17 20.52
CA LEU A 325 -1.10 -2.86 19.33
C LEU A 325 -0.06 -2.03 18.58
N CYS A 326 -0.22 -0.70 18.54
CA CYS A 326 0.72 0.19 17.86
C CYS A 326 2.00 0.34 18.69
N GLY A 327 3.05 -0.41 18.35
CA GLY A 327 4.32 -0.46 19.06
C GLY A 327 5.02 0.90 19.12
N SER A 328 4.92 1.69 18.05
CA SER A 328 5.44 3.07 18.04
C SER A 328 4.65 4.05 18.92
N GLY A 329 3.40 3.73 19.24
CA GLY A 329 2.45 4.64 19.89
C GLY A 329 2.04 5.86 19.07
N TYR A 330 2.52 6.02 17.83
CA TYR A 330 2.28 7.20 17.00
C TYR A 330 1.13 6.97 16.00
N PHE A 331 0.19 7.91 15.93
CA PHE A 331 -1.00 7.80 15.08
C PHE A 331 -1.18 9.03 14.19
N ARG A 332 -1.60 8.81 12.93
CA ARG A 332 -2.03 9.87 12.01
C ARG A 332 -3.38 9.52 11.40
N HIS A 333 -4.37 10.37 11.63
CA HIS A 333 -5.78 10.09 11.29
C HIS A 333 -6.23 8.73 11.83
N SER A 334 -5.86 8.44 13.08
CA SER A 334 -6.18 7.20 13.80
C SER A 334 -5.57 5.91 13.27
N VAL A 335 -4.71 5.97 12.26
CA VAL A 335 -3.90 4.84 11.79
C VAL A 335 -2.53 4.89 12.44
N CYS A 336 -2.07 3.77 12.97
CA CYS A 336 -0.72 3.62 13.50
C CYS A 336 0.32 3.91 12.41
N ILE A 337 1.33 4.68 12.75
CA ILE A 337 2.55 4.79 11.95
C ILE A 337 3.54 3.78 12.51
N MET A 338 3.88 2.76 11.75
CA MET A 338 4.74 1.68 12.23
C MET A 338 6.15 2.21 12.51
N GLY A 339 6.72 1.76 13.64
CA GLY A 339 8.07 2.06 14.10
C GLY A 339 8.90 0.79 14.32
N VAL A 340 10.10 0.93 14.88
CA VAL A 340 11.03 -0.21 15.11
C VAL A 340 10.43 -1.23 16.08
N ALA A 341 9.56 -0.79 16.98
CA ALA A 341 8.83 -1.65 17.92
C ALA A 341 7.78 -2.55 17.25
N ASP A 342 7.38 -2.25 16.01
CA ASP A 342 6.39 -3.01 15.25
C ASP A 342 7.02 -4.12 14.39
N LEU A 343 8.34 -4.06 14.13
CA LEU A 343 9.05 -4.96 13.22
C LEU A 343 8.76 -6.46 13.47
N PRO A 344 8.80 -6.99 14.71
CA PRO A 344 8.51 -8.41 14.97
C PRO A 344 7.11 -8.86 14.56
N ASP A 345 6.12 -7.97 14.66
CA ASP A 345 4.75 -8.30 14.28
C ASP A 345 4.57 -8.21 12.76
N LEU A 346 5.25 -7.25 12.12
CA LEU A 346 5.21 -7.07 10.66
C LEU A 346 5.77 -8.28 9.91
N THR A 347 6.89 -8.84 10.37
CA THR A 347 7.53 -10.00 9.72
C THR A 347 6.75 -11.30 9.85
N LYS A 348 5.86 -11.38 10.86
CA LYS A 348 4.99 -12.55 11.13
C LYS A 348 3.59 -12.40 10.55
N ALA A 349 3.20 -11.20 10.14
CA ALA A 349 1.85 -10.93 9.69
C ALA A 349 1.52 -11.72 8.41
N PRO A 350 0.30 -12.28 8.28
CA PRO A 350 -0.13 -12.99 7.08
C PRO A 350 -0.52 -12.03 5.93
N HIS A 351 -0.35 -10.72 6.13
CA HIS A 351 -0.80 -9.76 5.15
C HIS A 351 0.22 -9.60 4.02
N LEU A 352 -0.23 -9.09 2.88
CA LEU A 352 0.59 -8.86 1.70
C LEU A 352 1.48 -7.63 1.87
N PHE A 353 0.95 -6.56 2.47
CA PHE A 353 1.65 -5.29 2.69
C PHE A 353 1.25 -4.66 4.02
N VAL A 354 2.06 -3.71 4.48
CA VAL A 354 1.81 -2.89 5.68
C VAL A 354 1.43 -1.45 5.33
N ASN A 355 0.53 -0.87 6.14
CA ASN A 355 0.18 0.54 6.14
C ASN A 355 0.02 1.02 7.61
N LYS A 356 0.60 2.14 8.05
CA LYS A 356 1.36 3.16 7.31
C LYS A 356 2.81 3.20 7.78
N LEU A 357 3.72 3.42 6.85
CA LEU A 357 5.10 3.78 7.14
C LEU A 357 5.35 5.20 6.62
N LEU A 358 6.08 6.02 7.38
CA LEU A 358 6.49 7.36 6.95
C LEU A 358 8.00 7.41 6.82
N TYR A 359 8.50 7.89 5.68
CA TYR A 359 9.94 7.95 5.40
C TYR A 359 10.77 8.70 6.46
N GLU A 360 10.15 9.65 7.13
CA GLU A 360 10.76 10.54 8.13
C GLU A 360 10.58 10.04 9.58
N PHE A 361 9.75 9.01 9.79
CA PHE A 361 9.47 8.48 11.12
C PHE A 361 10.22 7.17 11.33
N GLU A 362 11.07 7.14 12.35
CA GLU A 362 11.91 5.98 12.72
C GLU A 362 12.51 5.25 11.48
N PRO A 363 13.40 5.91 10.71
CA PRO A 363 13.87 5.40 9.42
C PRO A 363 14.49 3.99 9.44
N LEU A 364 15.01 3.53 10.59
CA LEU A 364 15.47 2.15 10.76
C LEU A 364 14.34 1.13 10.57
N THR A 365 13.08 1.47 10.80
CA THR A 365 11.94 0.59 10.51
C THR A 365 11.92 0.20 9.03
N PHE A 366 12.11 1.16 8.13
CA PHE A 366 12.19 0.87 6.71
C PHE A 366 13.45 0.06 6.37
N ASP A 367 14.59 0.43 6.95
CA ASP A 367 15.88 -0.19 6.61
C ASP A 367 15.91 -1.66 7.05
N CYS A 368 15.43 -1.97 8.25
CA CYS A 368 15.31 -3.33 8.73
C CYS A 368 14.25 -4.14 8.00
N LEU A 369 13.11 -3.54 7.63
CA LEU A 369 12.09 -4.25 6.86
C LEU A 369 12.56 -4.54 5.43
N GLU A 370 13.34 -3.64 4.82
CA GLU A 370 13.98 -3.86 3.52
C GLU A 370 15.06 -4.93 3.58
N GLN A 371 15.93 -4.92 4.61
CA GLN A 371 16.91 -5.98 4.82
C GLN A 371 16.21 -7.34 4.98
N TRP A 372 15.23 -7.44 5.87
CA TRP A 372 14.46 -8.66 6.07
C TRP A 372 13.82 -9.14 4.76
N TYR A 373 13.20 -8.25 3.99
CA TYR A 373 12.60 -8.58 2.70
C TYR A 373 13.63 -9.16 1.73
N MET A 374 14.81 -8.55 1.61
CA MET A 374 15.87 -9.01 0.71
C MET A 374 16.50 -10.33 1.17
N ASP A 375 16.57 -10.58 2.48
CA ASP A 375 17.00 -11.86 3.05
C ASP A 375 16.01 -12.97 2.66
N GLN A 376 14.70 -12.71 2.69
CA GLN A 376 13.68 -13.66 2.23
C GLN A 376 13.84 -13.98 0.73
N VAL A 377 13.97 -12.93 -0.09
CA VAL A 377 14.19 -13.06 -1.55
C VAL A 377 15.44 -13.89 -1.84
N THR A 378 16.53 -13.67 -1.11
CA THR A 378 17.78 -14.42 -1.28
C THR A 378 17.64 -15.88 -0.85
N SER A 379 16.96 -16.15 0.27
CA SER A 379 16.69 -17.50 0.75
C SER A 379 15.86 -18.32 -0.26
N GLU A 380 14.84 -17.70 -0.86
CA GLU A 380 14.01 -18.33 -1.90
C GLU A 380 14.85 -18.75 -3.11
N MET A 381 15.76 -17.89 -3.55
CA MET A 381 16.68 -18.18 -4.67
C MET A 381 17.69 -19.29 -4.34
N GLY A 382 18.05 -19.45 -3.08
CA GLY A 382 18.88 -20.54 -2.59
C GLY A 382 18.18 -21.91 -2.59
N GLY A 383 16.94 -22.00 -3.09
CA GLY A 383 16.15 -23.23 -3.14
C GLY A 383 15.31 -23.49 -1.89
N ASN A 384 15.33 -22.59 -0.90
CA ASN A 384 14.49 -22.69 0.29
C ASN A 384 13.11 -22.06 0.03
N LEU A 385 12.31 -22.74 -0.80
CA LEU A 385 10.99 -22.30 -1.27
C LEU A 385 9.83 -22.70 -0.35
N ASN A 386 10.10 -22.99 0.93
CA ASN A 386 9.08 -23.51 1.85
C ASN A 386 8.14 -22.41 2.35
N PHE A 387 7.14 -22.06 1.55
CA PHE A 387 6.07 -21.14 1.90
C PHE A 387 4.72 -21.85 1.85
N SER A 388 4.05 -21.94 3.00
CA SER A 388 2.72 -22.58 3.10
C SER A 388 1.61 -21.61 2.72
N THR A 389 0.76 -22.01 1.78
CA THR A 389 -0.43 -21.27 1.34
C THR A 389 -1.71 -21.65 2.08
N THR A 390 -1.67 -22.62 2.99
CA THR A 390 -2.85 -23.23 3.64
C THR A 390 -3.81 -22.20 4.24
N LEU A 391 -3.28 -21.19 4.94
CA LEU A 391 -4.08 -20.11 5.53
C LEU A 391 -4.93 -19.37 4.47
N TYR A 392 -4.32 -19.07 3.32
CA TYR A 392 -4.98 -18.33 2.24
C TYR A 392 -5.98 -19.19 1.48
N GLU A 393 -5.64 -20.46 1.23
CA GLU A 393 -6.53 -21.41 0.55
C GLU A 393 -7.80 -21.72 1.35
N GLN A 394 -7.69 -21.78 2.68
CA GLN A 394 -8.79 -22.09 3.59
C GLN A 394 -9.57 -20.85 4.02
N SER A 395 -9.15 -19.66 3.58
CA SER A 395 -9.78 -18.41 3.97
C SER A 395 -11.24 -18.29 3.53
N THR A 396 -11.97 -17.46 4.26
CA THR A 396 -13.37 -17.12 3.97
C THR A 396 -13.55 -16.51 2.59
N ILE A 397 -12.60 -15.71 2.09
CA ILE A 397 -12.68 -15.14 0.73
C ILE A 397 -12.63 -16.22 -0.35
N VAL A 398 -11.86 -17.29 -0.16
CA VAL A 398 -11.79 -18.41 -1.13
C VAL A 398 -13.01 -19.30 -1.00
N LYS A 399 -13.40 -19.65 0.22
CA LYS A 399 -14.53 -20.54 0.52
C LYS A 399 -15.85 -19.97 0.00
N TYR A 400 -16.06 -18.66 0.15
CA TYR A 400 -17.31 -18.00 -0.20
C TYR A 400 -17.16 -17.08 -1.43
N ARG A 401 -16.40 -17.50 -2.44
CA ARG A 401 -16.31 -16.79 -3.72
C ARG A 401 -17.37 -17.27 -4.71
N TYR A 402 -17.82 -16.36 -5.56
CA TYR A 402 -18.60 -16.68 -6.74
C TYR A 402 -17.69 -17.29 -7.81
N ILE A 403 -18.06 -18.48 -8.28
CA ILE A 403 -17.42 -19.17 -9.39
C ILE A 403 -18.41 -19.10 -10.56
N PRO A 404 -18.06 -18.43 -11.68
CA PRO A 404 -18.88 -18.46 -12.89
C PRO A 404 -19.11 -19.90 -13.35
N SER A 405 -20.34 -20.20 -13.78
CA SER A 405 -20.73 -21.51 -14.31
C SER A 405 -20.15 -21.79 -15.67
#